data_AF-Q8UKS3-F1
#
_entry.id   AF-Q8UKS3-F1
#
_cell.length_a   1.000
_cell.length_b   1.000
_cell.length_c   1.000
_cell.angle_alpha   90.00
_cell.angle_beta   90.00
_cell.angle_gamma   90.00
#
_symmetry.space_group_name_H-M   'P 1'
#
loop_
_entity.id
_entity.type
_entity.pdbx_description
1 polymer ?
#
loop_
_entity_poly.entity_id
_entity_poly.type
_entity_poly.pdbx_seq_one_letter_code
_entity_poly.pdbx_strand_id
1 'polypeptide(L)'
;MLKHTLCEVALDHGIETLVSNYEPHLKRLYERAGAELEELGRATGFGRFPVCCGIFEVSARILRQMRTKLEVSEPLYRRSHPTRRQTGQPTVRGEKLSERLQADISDIQSDQPDPVQSRSLVMASWPSPRSSTINP
;
A
#
# COMPACT_ATOMS: atom_id res chain seq x y z
N MET A 1 14.09 8.02 -6.72
CA MET A 1 14.64 7.69 -5.37
C MET A 1 13.67 6.85 -4.53
N LEU A 2 12.40 7.24 -4.32
CA LEU A 2 11.42 6.53 -3.47
C LEU A 2 11.16 5.03 -3.76
N LYS A 3 11.36 4.56 -5.00
CA LYS A 3 11.11 3.15 -5.36
C LYS A 3 12.23 2.22 -4.92
N HIS A 4 13.46 2.72 -4.85
CA HIS A 4 14.61 1.92 -4.41
C HIS A 4 14.48 1.50 -2.94
N THR A 5 14.16 2.47 -2.06
CA THR A 5 13.94 2.24 -0.63
C THR A 5 12.79 1.26 -0.38
N LEU A 6 11.70 1.36 -1.15
CA LEU A 6 10.58 0.42 -1.05
C LEU A 6 10.99 -1.01 -1.41
N CYS A 7 11.82 -1.20 -2.43
CA CYS A 7 12.36 -2.53 -2.77
C CYS A 7 13.28 -3.09 -1.67
N GLU A 8 14.12 -2.26 -1.07
CA GLU A 8 15.00 -2.70 0.04
C GLU A 8 14.19 -3.17 1.25
N VAL A 9 13.16 -2.40 1.62
CA VAL A 9 12.22 -2.76 2.69
C VAL A 9 11.50 -4.05 2.34
N ALA A 10 10.92 -4.14 1.13
CA ALA A 10 10.18 -5.31 0.70
C ALA A 10 11.02 -6.59 0.75
N LEU A 11 12.28 -6.53 0.27
CA LEU A 11 13.22 -7.65 0.37
C LEU A 11 13.52 -8.04 1.81
N ASP A 12 13.76 -7.08 2.69
CA ASP A 12 14.04 -7.32 4.11
C ASP A 12 12.87 -7.99 4.84
N HIS A 13 11.65 -7.81 4.34
CA HIS A 13 10.42 -8.41 4.86
C HIS A 13 9.97 -9.67 4.10
N GLY A 14 10.72 -10.14 3.10
CA GLY A 14 10.37 -11.32 2.31
C GLY A 14 9.16 -11.10 1.37
N ILE A 15 8.90 -9.87 0.96
CA ILE A 15 7.87 -9.52 -0.01
C ILE A 15 8.45 -9.67 -1.41
N GLU A 16 7.83 -10.53 -2.23
CA GLU A 16 8.32 -10.88 -3.57
C GLU A 16 7.70 -10.03 -4.69
N THR A 17 6.54 -9.41 -4.43
CA THR A 17 5.81 -8.62 -5.42
C THR A 17 5.23 -7.39 -4.76
N LEU A 18 5.32 -6.25 -5.45
CA LEU A 18 4.67 -5.02 -5.03
C LEU A 18 3.62 -4.60 -6.07
N VAL A 19 2.45 -4.22 -5.59
CA VAL A 19 1.35 -3.67 -6.39
C VAL A 19 1.29 -2.17 -6.15
N SER A 20 1.20 -1.38 -7.23
CA SER A 20 1.11 0.07 -7.16
C SER A 20 0.05 0.60 -8.10
N ASN A 21 -0.77 1.52 -7.58
CA ASN A 21 -1.50 2.43 -8.43
C ASN A 21 -0.56 3.54 -8.91
N TYR A 22 -0.70 3.96 -10.16
CA TYR A 22 0.13 5.01 -10.76
C TYR A 22 -0.63 5.73 -11.87
N GLU A 23 -0.27 6.99 -12.13
CA GLU A 23 -0.72 7.68 -13.33
C GLU A 23 0.16 7.26 -14.52
N PRO A 24 -0.39 7.06 -15.74
CA PRO A 24 0.35 6.47 -16.86
C PRO A 24 1.65 7.17 -17.22
N HIS A 25 1.70 8.50 -17.06
CA HIS A 25 2.88 9.28 -17.36
C HIS A 25 4.05 8.98 -16.42
N LEU A 26 3.77 8.45 -15.21
CA LEU A 26 4.78 8.01 -14.26
C LEU A 26 5.40 6.67 -14.66
N LYS A 27 4.80 5.85 -15.53
CA LYS A 27 5.33 4.52 -15.90
C LYS A 27 6.80 4.56 -16.31
N ARG A 28 7.16 5.53 -17.14
CA ARG A 28 8.55 5.73 -17.61
C ARG A 28 9.52 6.01 -16.46
N LEU A 29 9.06 6.63 -15.38
CA LEU A 29 9.90 6.88 -14.20
C LEU A 29 10.23 5.57 -13.46
N TYR A 30 9.30 4.63 -13.41
CA TYR A 30 9.55 3.29 -12.84
C TYR A 30 10.56 2.52 -13.70
N GLU A 31 10.34 2.48 -15.01
CA GLU A 31 11.22 1.78 -15.96
C GLU A 31 12.65 2.35 -15.95
N ARG A 32 12.78 3.68 -15.89
CA ARG A 32 14.08 4.38 -15.75
C ARG A 32 14.76 4.07 -14.43
N ALA A 33 14.00 3.88 -13.36
CA ALA A 33 14.55 3.47 -12.07
C ALA A 33 14.97 1.99 -12.02
N GLY A 34 14.68 1.21 -13.06
CA GLY A 34 14.99 -0.23 -13.09
C GLY A 34 13.90 -1.11 -12.50
N ALA A 35 12.72 -0.55 -12.19
CA ALA A 35 11.54 -1.32 -11.83
C ALA A 35 10.68 -1.51 -13.08
N GLU A 36 10.72 -2.71 -13.65
CA GLU A 36 9.80 -3.08 -14.73
C GLU A 36 8.41 -3.31 -14.14
N LEU A 37 7.45 -2.49 -14.59
CA LEU A 37 6.10 -2.47 -14.09
C LEU A 37 5.16 -3.05 -15.15
N GLU A 38 4.50 -4.15 -14.81
CA GLU A 38 3.46 -4.77 -15.63
C GLU A 38 2.11 -4.14 -15.26
N GLU A 39 1.41 -3.56 -16.25
CA GLU A 39 0.08 -2.98 -16.04
C GLU A 39 -0.96 -4.09 -15.99
N LEU A 40 -1.66 -4.23 -14.86
CA LEU A 40 -2.76 -5.18 -14.69
C LEU A 40 -4.08 -4.63 -15.22
N GLY A 41 -4.27 -3.31 -15.16
CA GLY A 41 -5.52 -2.69 -15.53
C GLY A 41 -5.52 -1.18 -15.38
N ARG A 42 -6.54 -0.56 -15.97
CA ARG A 42 -6.67 0.88 -16.07
C ARG A 42 -8.10 1.31 -15.78
N ALA A 43 -8.25 2.23 -14.85
CA ALA A 43 -9.49 2.92 -14.56
C ALA A 43 -9.51 4.27 -15.30
N THR A 44 -10.52 4.48 -16.12
CA THR A 44 -10.79 5.77 -16.79
C THR A 44 -12.00 6.45 -16.14
N GLY A 45 -12.10 7.79 -16.26
CA GLY A 45 -13.23 8.55 -15.69
C GLY A 45 -13.14 8.84 -14.19
N PHE A 46 -12.05 8.47 -13.52
CA PHE A 46 -11.76 8.85 -12.14
C PHE A 46 -10.84 10.07 -12.11
N GLY A 47 -11.36 11.25 -11.77
CA GLY A 47 -10.58 12.48 -11.69
C GLY A 47 -10.09 12.99 -13.06
N ARG A 48 -8.99 13.74 -13.07
CA ARG A 48 -8.46 14.41 -14.28
C ARG A 48 -7.67 13.46 -15.20
N PHE A 49 -7.00 12.47 -14.64
CA PHE A 49 -6.15 11.54 -15.38
C PHE A 49 -6.53 10.09 -15.05
N PRO A 50 -6.40 9.15 -16.00
CA PRO A 50 -6.62 7.74 -15.71
C PRO A 50 -5.62 7.23 -14.67
N VAL A 51 -6.03 6.21 -13.92
CA VAL A 51 -5.19 5.53 -12.93
C VAL A 51 -4.97 4.09 -13.38
N CYS A 52 -3.72 3.68 -13.42
CA CYS A 52 -3.31 2.31 -13.71
C CYS A 52 -3.00 1.56 -12.42
N CYS A 53 -3.27 0.26 -12.40
CA CYS A 53 -2.73 -0.66 -11.42
C CYS A 53 -1.63 -1.47 -12.09
N GLY A 54 -0.49 -1.62 -11.44
CA GLY A 54 0.60 -2.44 -11.94
C GLY A 54 1.34 -3.19 -10.85
N ILE A 55 2.01 -4.25 -11.27
CA ILE A 55 2.82 -5.11 -10.41
C ILE A 55 4.28 -5.01 -10.82
N PHE A 56 5.17 -5.14 -9.85
CA PHE A 56 6.59 -5.30 -10.12
C PHE A 56 7.21 -6.34 -9.18
N GLU A 57 8.14 -7.10 -9.75
CA GLU A 57 8.94 -8.10 -9.05
C GLU A 57 9.88 -7.43 -8.05
N VAL A 58 9.91 -7.96 -6.84
CA VAL A 58 10.88 -7.61 -5.81
C VAL A 58 11.85 -8.77 -5.66
N SER A 59 13.06 -8.59 -6.19
CA SER A 59 14.14 -9.55 -6.01
C SER A 59 15.48 -8.86 -5.84
N ALA A 60 16.46 -9.56 -5.27
CA ALA A 60 17.82 -9.05 -5.16
C ALA A 60 18.42 -8.67 -6.53
N ARG A 61 17.98 -9.35 -7.60
CA ARG A 61 18.36 -9.02 -8.99
C ARG A 61 17.84 -7.64 -9.39
N ILE A 62 16.53 -7.41 -9.21
CA ILE A 62 15.90 -6.11 -9.52
C ILE A 62 16.53 -5.01 -8.65
N LEU A 63 16.74 -5.24 -7.36
CA LEU A 63 17.36 -4.25 -6.48
C LEU A 63 18.75 -3.82 -6.97
N ARG A 64 19.60 -4.76 -7.39
CA ARG A 64 20.92 -4.45 -7.97
C ARG A 64 20.81 -3.61 -9.24
N GLN A 65 19.88 -3.95 -10.14
CA GLN A 65 19.65 -3.17 -11.35
C GLN A 65 19.21 -1.74 -11.03
N MET A 66 18.32 -1.58 -10.05
CA MET A 66 17.89 -0.26 -9.60
C MET A 66 19.06 0.53 -9.01
N ARG A 67 19.96 -0.10 -8.23
CA ARG A 67 21.18 0.55 -7.72
C ARG A 67 22.07 1.05 -8.84
N THR A 68 22.33 0.21 -9.84
CA THR A 68 23.15 0.58 -10.99
C THR A 68 22.55 1.74 -11.77
N LYS A 69 21.24 1.70 -12.08
CA LYS A 69 20.57 2.76 -12.84
C LYS A 69 20.45 4.09 -12.08
N LEU A 70 20.39 4.03 -10.76
CA LEU A 70 20.23 5.20 -9.89
C LEU A 70 21.54 5.69 -9.28
N GLU A 71 22.67 5.03 -9.59
CA GLU A 71 24.00 5.33 -9.04
C GLU A 71 24.04 5.32 -7.50
N VAL A 72 23.28 4.40 -6.89
CA VAL A 72 23.21 4.23 -5.43
C VAL A 72 24.13 3.08 -5.02
N SER A 73 25.21 3.41 -4.30
CA SER A 73 26.20 2.44 -3.84
C SER A 73 25.89 1.81 -2.47
N GLU A 74 25.24 2.57 -1.59
CA GLU A 74 24.95 2.15 -0.21
C GLU A 74 23.46 1.83 0.01
N PRO A 75 23.13 0.89 0.92
CA PRO A 75 21.75 0.66 1.32
C PRO A 75 21.11 1.92 1.90
N LEU A 76 19.93 2.29 1.38
CA LEU A 76 19.17 3.45 1.88
C LEU A 76 18.29 3.08 3.07
N TYR A 77 17.82 1.83 3.12
CA TYR A 77 17.11 1.26 4.25
C TYR A 77 18.08 0.65 5.25
N ARG A 78 17.96 1.09 6.52
CA ARG A 78 18.63 0.48 7.67
C ARG A 78 17.57 -0.05 8.61
N ARG A 79 17.61 -1.35 8.89
CA ARG A 79 16.78 -1.97 9.93
C ARG A 79 17.19 -1.40 11.29
N SER A 80 16.36 -0.52 11.84
CA SER A 80 16.51 -0.10 13.23
C SER A 80 16.03 -1.23 14.12
N HIS A 81 16.96 -1.91 14.81
CA HIS A 81 16.59 -2.78 15.91
C HIS A 81 16.12 -1.89 17.06
N PRO A 82 14.85 -1.97 17.49
CA PRO A 82 14.45 -1.29 18.72
C PRO A 82 15.28 -1.90 19.84
N THR A 83 16.26 -1.13 20.35
CA THR A 83 16.91 -1.46 21.60
C THR A 83 15.80 -1.34 22.64
N ARG A 84 15.27 -2.48 23.11
CA ARG A 84 14.28 -2.50 24.19
C ARG A 84 14.93 -1.86 25.41
N ARG A 85 14.74 -0.55 25.61
CA ARG A 85 15.05 0.14 26.86
C ARG A 85 14.07 -0.39 27.91
N GLN A 86 14.45 -1.46 28.61
CA GLN A 86 13.81 -1.81 29.86
C GLN A 86 14.31 -0.86 30.96
N THR A 87 13.86 0.40 30.96
CA THR A 87 13.89 1.24 32.18
C THR A 87 13.05 2.49 31.95
N GLY A 88 11.90 2.57 32.59
CA GLY A 88 10.99 3.71 32.52
C GLY A 88 9.64 3.37 33.11
N GLN A 89 9.57 3.43 34.43
CA GLN A 89 8.39 3.38 35.30
C GLN A 89 7.18 4.11 34.66
N PRO A 90 5.94 3.58 34.75
CA PRO A 90 4.78 4.20 34.11
C PRO A 90 4.60 5.62 34.65
N THR A 91 4.82 6.61 33.79
CA THR A 91 4.45 7.99 34.09
C THR A 91 2.94 8.10 33.88
N VAL A 92 2.24 8.78 34.81
CA VAL A 92 0.79 9.04 34.91
C VAL A 92 0.09 9.44 33.58
N ARG A 93 0.85 9.85 32.56
CA ARG A 93 0.35 10.18 31.22
C ARG A 93 0.03 8.95 30.36
N GLY A 94 0.68 7.81 30.62
CA GLY A 94 0.43 6.54 29.93
C GLY A 94 -0.88 5.89 30.39
N GLU A 95 -1.22 6.03 31.68
CA GLU A 95 -2.46 5.50 32.27
C GLU A 95 -3.71 6.13 31.63
N LYS A 96 -3.69 7.45 31.39
CA LYS A 96 -4.79 8.16 30.70
C LYS A 96 -4.96 7.79 29.23
N LEU A 97 -3.88 7.34 28.57
CA LEU A 97 -3.93 6.90 27.16
C LEU A 97 -4.46 5.47 27.07
N SER A 98 -4.08 4.59 28.01
CA SER A 98 -4.70 3.26 28.13
C SER A 98 -6.18 3.35 28.50
N GLU A 99 -6.59 4.24 29.40
CA GLU A 99 -8.01 4.44 29.74
C GLU A 99 -8.84 4.92 28.54
N ARG A 100 -8.30 5.83 27.72
CA ARG A 100 -8.97 6.30 26.50
C ARG A 100 -9.07 5.21 25.42
N LEU A 101 -7.99 4.46 25.20
CA LEU A 101 -8.02 3.31 24.28
C LEU A 101 -8.98 2.21 24.76
N GLN A 102 -9.08 1.98 26.07
CA GLN A 102 -10.02 1.01 26.63
C GLN A 102 -11.47 1.45 26.42
N ALA A 103 -11.76 2.76 26.57
CA ALA A 103 -13.08 3.33 26.32
C ALA A 103 -13.48 3.26 24.84
N ASP A 104 -12.56 3.55 23.92
CA ASP A 104 -12.82 3.45 22.47
C ASP A 104 -13.04 1.99 22.01
N ILE A 105 -12.38 1.02 22.65
CA ILE A 105 -12.57 -0.42 22.34
C ILE A 105 -13.92 -0.94 22.85
N SER A 106 -14.41 -0.46 24.01
CA SER A 106 -15.73 -0.86 24.52
C SER A 106 -16.89 -0.38 23.63
N ASP A 107 -16.73 0.75 22.94
CA ASP A 107 -17.75 1.26 22.02
C ASP A 107 -17.86 0.45 20.72
N ILE A 108 -16.79 -0.24 20.32
CA ILE A 108 -16.77 -1.13 19.14
C ILE A 108 -17.42 -2.49 19.42
N GLN A 109 -17.51 -2.92 20.69
CA GLN A 109 -18.05 -4.25 21.04
C GLN A 109 -19.58 -4.31 21.24
N SER A 110 -20.32 -3.21 21.02
CA SER A 110 -21.78 -3.22 21.15
C SER A 110 -22.55 -3.62 19.88
N ASP A 111 -21.91 -3.66 18.72
CA ASP A 111 -22.55 -4.11 17.48
C ASP A 111 -22.27 -5.60 17.28
N GLN A 112 -23.10 -6.44 17.90
CA GLN A 112 -23.19 -7.86 17.53
C GLN A 112 -23.67 -7.93 16.08
N PRO A 113 -22.88 -8.44 15.12
CA PRO A 113 -23.40 -8.63 13.77
C PRO A 113 -24.50 -9.70 13.83
N ASP A 114 -25.69 -9.35 13.33
CA ASP A 114 -26.78 -10.29 13.08
C ASP A 114 -26.26 -11.56 12.38
N PRO A 115 -26.78 -12.75 12.69
CA PRO A 115 -26.33 -13.98 12.04
C PRO A 115 -26.64 -13.91 10.54
N VAL A 116 -25.61 -13.66 9.74
CA VAL A 116 -25.70 -13.63 8.27
C VAL A 116 -26.02 -15.05 7.79
N GLN A 117 -27.27 -15.25 7.37
CA GLN A 117 -27.68 -16.40 6.57
C GLN A 117 -26.83 -16.47 5.30
N SER A 118 -26.14 -17.60 5.13
CA SER A 118 -25.42 -17.97 3.93
C SER A 118 -26.26 -17.77 2.67
N ARG A 119 -26.02 -16.68 1.94
CA ARG A 119 -26.49 -16.46 0.58
C ARG A 119 -25.28 -16.34 -0.34
N SER A 120 -25.26 -17.24 -1.33
CA SER A 120 -24.31 -17.34 -2.44
C SER A 120 -23.83 -15.97 -2.94
N LEU A 121 -22.51 -15.78 -3.00
CA LEU A 121 -21.88 -14.56 -3.51
C LEU A 121 -22.08 -14.49 -5.03
N VAL A 122 -23.15 -13.84 -5.47
CA VAL A 122 -23.32 -13.44 -6.88
C VAL A 122 -22.36 -12.29 -7.14
N MET A 123 -21.53 -12.42 -8.17
CA MET A 123 -20.61 -11.38 -8.65
C MET A 123 -21.34 -10.03 -8.79
N ALA A 124 -20.97 -9.06 -7.97
CA ALA A 124 -21.49 -7.71 -8.08
C ALA A 124 -20.88 -7.04 -9.32
N SER A 125 -21.72 -6.86 -10.34
CA SER A 125 -21.47 -6.00 -11.48
C SER A 125 -21.22 -4.56 -10.99
N TRP A 126 -20.08 -3.99 -11.37
CA TRP A 126 -19.83 -2.56 -11.19
C TRP A 126 -20.83 -1.74 -12.01
N PRO A 127 -21.36 -0.62 -11.47
CA PRO A 127 -22.31 0.20 -12.21
C PRO A 127 -21.61 0.93 -13.36
N SER A 128 -22.08 0.71 -14.58
CA SER A 128 -21.66 1.45 -15.78
C SER A 128 -22.01 2.95 -15.66
N PRO A 129 -21.16 3.86 -16.16
CA PRO A 129 -21.46 5.29 -16.16
C PRO A 129 -22.67 5.57 -17.06
N ARG A 130 -23.66 6.29 -16.49
CA ARG A 130 -24.89 6.68 -17.18
C ARG A 130 -24.55 7.55 -18.40
N SER A 131 -24.94 7.06 -19.58
CA SER A 131 -25.01 7.84 -20.81
C SER A 131 -25.94 9.05 -20.58
N SER A 132 -25.39 10.25 -20.65
CA SER A 132 -26.19 11.48 -20.61
C SER A 132 -26.82 11.70 -21.97
N THR A 133 -28.14 11.52 -22.01
CA THR A 133 -29.01 11.79 -23.14
C THR A 133 -29.01 13.30 -23.41
N ILE A 134 -28.56 13.70 -24.59
CA ILE A 134 -28.89 15.02 -25.15
C ILE A 134 -30.23 14.85 -25.89
N ASN A 135 -31.19 15.71 -25.57
CA ASN A 135 -32.46 15.83 -26.28
C ASN A 135 -33.00 17.26 -26.09
N PRO A 136 -33.75 17.81 -27.04
CA PRO A 136 -33.67 17.73 -28.49
C PRO A 136 -33.11 19.02 -29.14
#